data_AF-A0A2R6DEH7-F1
#
_entry.id   AF-A0A2R6DEH7-F1
#
_cell.length_a   1.000
_cell.length_b   1.000
_cell.length_c   1.000
_cell.angle_alpha   90.00
_cell.angle_beta   90.00
_cell.angle_gamma   90.00
#
_symmetry.space_group_name_H-M   'P 1'
#
loop_
_entity.id
_entity.type
_entity.pdbx_description
1 polymer ?
#
loop_
_entity_poly.entity_id
_entity_poly.type
_entity_poly.pdbx_seq_one_letter_code
_entity_poly.pdbx_strand_id
1 'polypeptide(L)'
;MSRLGDTTTTEVANAAERIGLALTDEERVAARERIAALAGLYDDLEVAPSGAPTDDRDVFETTPHRPADGDDPHNAWLRRFDLRRPDREGVLDALSVAVKNNMSTRGVELTCGSKAFEGTVAGAHAEVVDRLLDAGGRIVGATNMDELAFGPTSETSAFGPTTNPADADHVAGGSSSGSAAAVAAGDVDLALGSDTGGSVRIPASYCGIVGHKPTYGLVPRRGFVALAYSMDHIGPLAKDVETAARGLDAIADAPPGMDEIA
;
A
#
# COMPACT_ATOMS: atom_id res chain seq x y z
N MET A 1 -24.22 -9.07 -4.21
CA MET A 1 -24.98 -10.21 -3.65
C MET A 1 -23.96 -11.01 -2.88
N SER A 2 -24.04 -10.87 -1.56
CA SER A 2 -23.03 -11.41 -0.68
C SER A 2 -23.03 -12.93 -0.76
N ARG A 3 -21.83 -13.52 -0.82
CA ARG A 3 -21.67 -14.98 -0.76
C ARG A 3 -22.20 -15.59 0.55
N LEU A 4 -22.51 -14.76 1.55
CA LEU A 4 -23.08 -15.16 2.84
C LEU A 4 -24.50 -15.72 2.70
N GLY A 5 -25.32 -15.21 1.76
CA GLY A 5 -26.68 -15.69 1.54
C GLY A 5 -26.75 -17.14 1.03
N ASP A 6 -25.70 -17.58 0.34
CA ASP A 6 -25.61 -18.91 -0.29
C ASP A 6 -24.96 -19.97 0.62
N THR A 7 -24.73 -19.65 1.90
CA THR A 7 -24.05 -20.56 2.85
C THR A 7 -24.76 -21.91 2.93
N THR A 8 -24.02 -22.99 2.71
CA THR A 8 -24.50 -24.36 2.77
C THR A 8 -24.48 -24.93 4.18
N THR A 9 -25.28 -25.96 4.46
CA THR A 9 -25.21 -26.67 5.75
C THR A 9 -23.87 -27.35 6.00
N THR A 10 -23.14 -27.72 4.93
CA THR A 10 -21.77 -28.23 5.01
C THR A 10 -20.80 -27.15 5.48
N GLU A 11 -20.89 -25.93 4.96
CA GLU A 11 -20.06 -24.81 5.41
C GLU A 11 -20.35 -24.44 6.87
N VAL A 12 -21.63 -24.49 7.29
CA VAL A 12 -22.02 -24.33 8.70
C VAL A 12 -21.38 -25.42 9.57
N ALA A 13 -21.40 -26.68 9.14
CA ALA A 13 -20.78 -27.78 9.87
C ALA A 13 -19.26 -27.60 9.99
N ASN A 14 -18.59 -27.26 8.89
CA ASN A 14 -17.14 -27.01 8.88
C ASN A 14 -16.76 -25.83 9.78
N ALA A 15 -17.56 -24.75 9.79
CA ALA A 15 -17.35 -23.61 10.68
C ALA A 15 -17.54 -23.99 12.15
N ALA A 16 -18.55 -24.80 12.48
CA ALA A 16 -18.80 -25.28 13.84
C ALA A 16 -17.68 -26.20 14.34
N GLU A 17 -17.21 -27.13 13.50
CA GLU A 17 -16.11 -28.03 13.84
C GLU A 17 -14.82 -27.27 14.14
N ARG A 18 -14.51 -26.22 13.36
CA ARG A 18 -13.32 -25.36 13.59
C ARG A 18 -13.31 -24.69 14.97
N ILE A 19 -14.47 -24.50 15.59
CA ILE A 19 -14.60 -23.93 16.95
C ILE A 19 -14.99 -24.98 18.00
N GLY A 20 -14.92 -26.27 17.65
CA GLY A 20 -15.18 -27.38 18.56
C GLY A 20 -16.66 -27.61 18.89
N LEU A 21 -17.58 -27.12 18.06
CA LEU A 21 -19.02 -27.35 18.23
C LEU A 21 -19.49 -28.51 17.33
N ALA A 22 -20.19 -29.46 17.93
CA ALA A 22 -20.87 -30.53 17.22
C ALA A 22 -22.35 -30.18 17.08
N LEU A 23 -22.76 -29.75 15.89
CA LEU A 23 -24.15 -29.44 15.57
C LEU A 23 -24.87 -30.65 14.98
N THR A 24 -26.09 -30.90 15.44
CA THR A 24 -27.06 -31.79 14.79
C THR A 24 -27.49 -31.24 13.44
N ASP A 25 -28.10 -32.08 12.60
CA ASP A 25 -28.58 -31.64 11.27
C ASP A 25 -29.65 -30.55 11.37
N GLU A 26 -30.54 -30.63 12.37
CA GLU A 26 -31.58 -29.62 12.61
C GLU A 26 -30.95 -28.27 13.02
N GLU A 27 -29.95 -28.29 13.90
CA GLU A 27 -29.23 -27.09 14.31
C GLU A 27 -28.45 -26.46 13.15
N ARG A 28 -27.89 -27.26 12.23
CA ARG A 28 -27.23 -26.77 11.01
C ARG A 28 -28.21 -26.05 10.10
N VAL A 29 -29.40 -26.61 9.89
CA VAL A 29 -30.45 -25.99 9.07
C VAL A 29 -30.91 -24.68 9.70
N ALA A 30 -31.19 -24.67 11.01
CA ALA A 30 -31.60 -23.47 11.72
C ALA A 30 -30.51 -22.37 11.71
N ALA A 31 -29.24 -22.74 11.86
CA ALA A 31 -28.13 -21.80 11.78
C ALA A 31 -27.98 -21.20 10.37
N ARG A 32 -28.14 -22.01 9.32
CA ARG A 32 -28.13 -21.55 7.93
C ARG A 32 -29.21 -20.49 7.69
N GLU A 33 -30.44 -20.72 8.15
CA GLU A 33 -31.55 -19.77 7.97
C GLU A 33 -31.27 -18.43 8.67
N ARG A 34 -30.66 -18.46 9.86
CA ARG A 34 -30.24 -17.23 10.56
C ARG A 34 -29.13 -16.49 9.83
N ILE A 35 -28.16 -17.21 9.27
CA ILE A 35 -27.08 -16.62 8.45
C ILE A 35 -27.66 -15.96 7.22
N ALA A 36 -28.57 -16.62 6.50
CA ALA A 36 -29.23 -16.06 5.33
C ALA A 36 -30.03 -14.79 5.66
N ALA A 37 -30.74 -14.78 6.80
CA ALA A 37 -31.46 -13.59 7.27
C ALA A 37 -30.51 -12.42 7.58
N LEU A 38 -29.35 -12.68 8.19
CA LEU A 38 -28.34 -11.66 8.45
C LEU A 38 -27.63 -11.19 7.17
N ALA A 39 -27.43 -12.06 6.19
CA ALA A 39 -26.79 -11.73 4.92
C ALA A 39 -27.54 -10.62 4.16
N GLY A 40 -28.88 -10.59 4.26
CA GLY A 40 -29.68 -9.51 3.68
C GLY A 40 -29.32 -8.11 4.20
N LEU A 41 -28.84 -7.99 5.45
CA LEU A 41 -28.35 -6.72 5.99
C LEU A 41 -27.00 -6.30 5.40
N TYR A 42 -26.18 -7.27 4.97
CA TYR A 42 -24.90 -7.01 4.32
C TYR A 42 -25.05 -6.66 2.85
N ASP A 43 -26.06 -7.20 2.16
CA ASP A 43 -26.33 -6.88 0.76
C ASP A 43 -26.59 -5.38 0.55
N ASP A 44 -27.29 -4.73 1.48
CA ASP A 44 -27.52 -3.28 1.47
C ASP A 44 -26.22 -2.47 1.61
N LEU A 45 -25.24 -2.99 2.36
CA LEU A 45 -23.92 -2.38 2.51
C LEU A 45 -23.02 -2.61 1.29
N GLU A 46 -23.14 -3.75 0.61
CA GLU A 46 -22.35 -4.06 -0.59
C GLU A 46 -22.65 -3.12 -1.76
N VAL A 47 -23.91 -2.68 -1.88
CA VAL A 47 -24.34 -1.76 -2.95
C VAL A 47 -24.26 -0.30 -2.53
N ALA A 48 -23.96 -0.02 -1.26
CA ALA A 48 -23.79 1.34 -0.78
C ALA A 48 -22.60 1.98 -1.51
N PRO A 49 -22.76 3.23 -2.01
CA PRO A 49 -21.65 3.93 -2.65
C PRO A 49 -20.50 4.11 -1.66
N SER A 50 -19.27 3.93 -2.14
CA SER A 50 -18.07 4.18 -1.33
C SER A 50 -18.07 5.63 -0.86
N GLY A 51 -18.00 5.83 0.45
CA GLY A 51 -17.78 7.15 1.06
C GLY A 51 -16.31 7.59 1.07
N ALA A 52 -15.40 6.81 0.45
CA ALA A 52 -14.01 7.21 0.34
C ALA A 52 -13.92 8.50 -0.47
N PRO A 53 -13.22 9.54 0.03
CA PRO A 53 -13.03 10.77 -0.73
C PRO A 53 -12.39 10.43 -2.07
N THR A 54 -13.03 10.84 -3.16
CA THR A 54 -12.41 10.84 -4.49
C THR A 54 -12.29 12.28 -4.92
N ASP A 55 -11.04 12.73 -5.11
CA ASP A 55 -10.77 14.03 -5.68
C ASP A 55 -10.88 13.93 -7.21
N ASP A 56 -11.81 14.66 -7.80
CA ASP A 56 -12.01 14.70 -9.24
C ASP A 56 -10.90 15.49 -9.97
N ARG A 57 -10.04 16.18 -9.21
CA ARG A 57 -8.88 16.91 -9.74
C ARG A 57 -7.69 16.03 -10.05
N ASP A 58 -7.63 14.79 -9.57
CA ASP A 58 -6.45 13.94 -9.86
C ASP A 58 -6.37 13.62 -11.36
N VAL A 59 -5.21 13.88 -11.95
CA VAL A 59 -4.94 13.69 -13.38
C VAL A 59 -3.81 12.69 -13.56
N PHE A 60 -4.09 11.64 -14.33
CA PHE A 60 -3.06 10.75 -14.87
C PHE A 60 -2.56 11.31 -16.22
N GLU A 61 -1.38 11.93 -16.22
CA GLU A 61 -0.69 12.32 -17.46
C GLU A 61 -0.26 11.10 -18.27
N THR A 62 0.04 10.01 -17.58
CA THR A 62 0.25 8.68 -18.18
C THR A 62 -0.52 7.65 -17.39
N THR A 63 -1.32 6.83 -18.09
CA THR A 63 -2.10 5.76 -17.47
C THR A 63 -1.19 4.67 -16.86
N PRO A 64 -1.60 4.03 -15.75
CA PRO A 64 -0.85 2.94 -15.14
C PRO A 64 -0.52 1.81 -16.13
N HIS A 65 0.76 1.48 -16.25
CA HIS A 65 1.26 0.42 -17.12
C HIS A 65 2.44 -0.30 -16.47
N ARG A 66 2.72 -1.54 -16.90
CA ARG A 66 3.96 -2.23 -16.52
C ARG A 66 5.14 -1.59 -17.29
N PRO A 67 6.30 -1.38 -16.67
CA PRO A 67 7.51 -0.98 -17.40
C PRO A 67 7.79 -1.94 -18.57
N ALA A 68 8.33 -1.41 -19.68
CA ALA A 68 8.82 -2.25 -20.76
C ALA A 68 10.14 -2.94 -20.36
N ASP A 69 10.47 -4.04 -21.04
CA ASP A 69 11.71 -4.75 -20.82
C ASP A 69 12.91 -3.82 -21.07
N GLY A 70 13.76 -3.65 -20.05
CA GLY A 70 14.94 -2.78 -20.10
C GLY A 70 14.75 -1.37 -19.53
N ASP A 71 13.51 -0.91 -19.35
CA ASP A 71 13.20 0.40 -18.74
C ASP A 71 13.24 0.36 -17.20
N ASP A 72 13.31 -0.84 -16.63
CA ASP A 72 13.40 -1.09 -15.19
C ASP A 72 14.49 -2.15 -14.90
N PRO A 73 15.77 -1.79 -15.03
CA PRO A 73 16.88 -2.76 -14.91
C PRO A 73 17.00 -3.40 -13.52
N HIS A 74 16.39 -2.80 -12.49
CA HIS A 74 16.42 -3.28 -11.11
C HIS A 74 15.11 -3.93 -10.66
N ASN A 75 14.11 -4.02 -11.53
CA ASN A 75 12.77 -4.50 -11.19
C ASN A 75 12.20 -3.78 -9.95
N ALA A 76 12.36 -2.46 -9.92
CA ALA A 76 11.93 -1.56 -8.86
C ALA A 76 10.43 -1.20 -8.99
N TRP A 77 9.82 -1.40 -10.17
CA TRP A 77 8.51 -0.87 -10.51
C TRP A 77 7.53 -1.98 -10.87
N LEU A 78 6.41 -2.06 -10.16
CA LEU A 78 5.29 -2.89 -10.59
C LEU A 78 4.45 -2.15 -11.63
N ARG A 79 4.18 -0.86 -11.40
CA ARG A 79 3.45 0.00 -12.34
C ARG A 79 4.11 1.37 -12.42
N ARG A 80 4.25 1.89 -13.64
CA ARG A 80 4.63 3.27 -13.94
C ARG A 80 3.39 4.05 -14.34
N PHE A 81 3.35 5.32 -13.96
CA PHE A 81 2.32 6.28 -14.32
C PHE A 81 2.86 7.69 -14.04
N ASP A 82 2.08 8.72 -14.30
CA ASP A 82 2.36 10.06 -13.80
C ASP A 82 1.05 10.66 -13.30
N LEU A 83 0.93 10.75 -11.98
CA LEU A 83 -0.25 11.18 -11.26
C LEU A 83 0.06 12.49 -10.54
N ARG A 84 -0.78 13.50 -10.78
CA ARG A 84 -0.71 14.80 -10.12
C ARG A 84 -2.09 15.32 -9.76
N ARG A 85 -2.13 16.23 -8.79
CA ARG A 85 -3.30 17.05 -8.49
C ARG A 85 -2.98 18.49 -8.92
N PRO A 86 -3.50 18.96 -10.07
CA PRO A 86 -3.27 20.31 -10.55
C PRO A 86 -3.69 21.36 -9.50
N ASP A 87 -3.08 22.54 -9.57
CA ASP A 87 -3.35 23.68 -8.69
C ASP A 87 -3.12 23.40 -7.19
N ARG A 88 -2.30 22.39 -6.87
CA ARG A 88 -1.75 22.14 -5.54
C ARG A 88 -0.26 22.39 -5.56
N GLU A 89 0.17 23.19 -4.61
CA GLU A 89 1.56 23.55 -4.36
C GLU A 89 1.86 23.25 -2.88
N GLY A 90 3.10 22.92 -2.57
CA GLY A 90 3.48 22.64 -1.20
C GLY A 90 4.91 22.16 -1.02
N VAL A 91 5.13 21.53 0.14
CA VAL A 91 6.47 21.11 0.57
C VAL A 91 7.10 20.05 -0.36
N LEU A 92 6.36 19.45 -1.29
CA LEU A 92 6.86 18.48 -2.26
C LEU A 92 6.92 19.01 -3.70
N ASP A 93 6.79 20.33 -3.90
CA ASP A 93 6.91 20.91 -5.23
C ASP A 93 8.20 20.49 -5.95
N ALA A 94 8.04 20.20 -7.24
CA ALA A 94 9.06 19.67 -8.15
C ALA A 94 9.62 18.28 -7.80
N LEU A 95 9.17 17.62 -6.72
CA LEU A 95 9.62 16.28 -6.37
C LEU A 95 8.79 15.21 -7.08
N SER A 96 9.50 14.24 -7.64
CA SER A 96 8.95 12.97 -8.08
C SER A 96 8.89 11.99 -6.91
N VAL A 97 7.76 11.32 -6.76
CA VAL A 97 7.45 10.44 -5.64
C VAL A 97 7.08 9.05 -6.13
N ALA A 98 7.62 8.02 -5.47
CA ALA A 98 7.18 6.63 -5.65
C ALA A 98 6.42 6.12 -4.42
N VAL A 99 5.45 5.23 -4.63
CA VAL A 99 4.66 4.66 -3.53
C VAL A 99 4.76 3.14 -3.54
N LYS A 100 5.13 2.53 -2.42
CA LYS A 100 5.14 1.07 -2.29
C LYS A 100 3.77 0.45 -2.56
N ASN A 101 3.73 -0.66 -3.30
CA ASN A 101 2.49 -1.30 -3.75
C ASN A 101 1.72 -2.11 -2.67
N ASN A 102 1.80 -1.66 -1.41
CA ASN A 102 0.88 -2.01 -0.34
C ASN A 102 0.13 -0.78 0.21
N MET A 103 0.24 0.35 -0.46
CA MET A 103 -0.57 1.55 -0.24
C MET A 103 -1.42 1.76 -1.49
N SER A 104 -2.73 1.93 -1.31
CA SER A 104 -3.65 2.01 -2.44
C SER A 104 -3.49 3.33 -3.21
N THR A 105 -3.42 3.24 -4.54
CA THR A 105 -3.49 4.40 -5.43
C THR A 105 -4.65 4.17 -6.38
N ARG A 106 -5.67 5.04 -6.36
CA ARG A 106 -6.90 4.88 -7.15
C ARG A 106 -6.58 4.61 -8.62
N GLY A 107 -7.26 3.61 -9.20
CA GLY A 107 -7.07 3.22 -10.60
C GLY A 107 -5.76 2.48 -10.89
N VAL A 108 -4.91 2.27 -9.88
CA VAL A 108 -3.68 1.48 -9.96
C VAL A 108 -3.92 0.12 -9.31
N GLU A 109 -3.31 -0.92 -9.88
CA GLU A 109 -3.36 -2.26 -9.32
C GLU A 109 -2.56 -2.36 -8.02
N LEU A 110 -3.14 -3.01 -7.01
CA LEU A 110 -2.61 -3.19 -5.66
C LEU A 110 -2.34 -4.68 -5.41
N THR A 111 -1.16 -5.15 -5.81
CA THR A 111 -0.82 -6.59 -5.75
C THR A 111 -0.11 -6.97 -4.45
N CYS A 112 0.45 -6.00 -3.72
CA CYS A 112 1.27 -6.25 -2.52
C CYS A 112 2.43 -7.24 -2.79
N GLY A 113 2.98 -7.27 -4.00
CA GLY A 113 4.01 -8.24 -4.39
C GLY A 113 3.51 -9.69 -4.50
N SER A 114 2.19 -9.94 -4.43
CA SER A 114 1.59 -11.28 -4.45
C SER A 114 0.68 -11.50 -5.66
N LYS A 115 0.70 -12.72 -6.20
CA LYS A 115 -0.29 -13.15 -7.21
C LYS A 115 -1.70 -13.32 -6.64
N ALA A 116 -1.85 -13.41 -5.32
CA ALA A 116 -3.17 -13.52 -4.68
C ALA A 116 -4.03 -12.26 -4.87
N PHE A 117 -3.40 -11.11 -5.16
CA PHE A 117 -4.06 -9.82 -5.38
C PHE A 117 -3.97 -9.36 -6.84
N GLU A 118 -3.44 -10.17 -7.75
CA GLU A 118 -3.36 -9.83 -9.18
C GLU A 118 -4.76 -9.51 -9.75
N GLY A 119 -4.86 -8.40 -10.49
CA GLY A 119 -6.11 -7.84 -11.00
C GLY A 119 -6.88 -6.96 -10.02
N THR A 120 -6.44 -6.81 -8.77
CA THR A 120 -7.10 -5.95 -7.78
C THR A 120 -6.76 -4.48 -8.06
N VAL A 121 -7.70 -3.71 -8.60
CA VAL A 121 -7.54 -2.27 -8.83
C VAL A 121 -8.11 -1.49 -7.65
N ALA A 122 -7.30 -0.59 -7.08
CA ALA A 122 -7.72 0.21 -5.94
C ALA A 122 -8.83 1.21 -6.32
N GLY A 123 -9.91 1.23 -5.55
CA GLY A 123 -11.03 2.17 -5.73
C GLY A 123 -10.80 3.56 -5.13
N ALA A 124 -9.81 3.71 -4.25
CA ALA A 124 -9.48 4.97 -3.58
C ALA A 124 -7.98 5.08 -3.25
N HIS A 125 -7.52 6.31 -3.05
CA HIS A 125 -6.17 6.58 -2.56
C HIS A 125 -6.04 6.21 -1.07
N ALA A 126 -4.85 5.76 -0.68
CA ALA A 126 -4.44 5.76 0.71
C ALA A 126 -4.29 7.21 1.18
N GLU A 127 -4.48 7.44 2.47
CA GLU A 127 -4.40 8.81 3.02
C GLU A 127 -3.07 9.49 2.74
N VAL A 128 -1.98 8.73 2.84
CA VAL A 128 -0.64 9.25 2.54
C VAL A 128 -0.49 9.62 1.06
N VAL A 129 -1.21 8.95 0.14
CA VAL A 129 -1.20 9.29 -1.29
C VAL A 129 -1.94 10.61 -1.53
N ASP A 130 -3.11 10.81 -0.90
CA ASP A 130 -3.81 12.09 -0.95
C ASP A 130 -2.94 13.24 -0.41
N ARG A 131 -2.25 13.02 0.71
CA ARG A 131 -1.37 14.01 1.33
C ARG A 131 -0.16 14.36 0.46
N LEU A 132 0.45 13.37 -0.19
CA LEU A 132 1.54 13.61 -1.15
C LEU A 132 1.08 14.52 -2.29
N LEU A 133 -0.10 14.24 -2.86
CA LEU A 133 -0.69 15.04 -3.95
C LEU A 133 -1.07 16.45 -3.47
N ASP A 134 -1.65 16.55 -2.28
CA ASP A 134 -2.03 17.84 -1.67
C ASP A 134 -0.84 18.73 -1.36
N ALA A 135 0.33 18.13 -1.11
CA ALA A 135 1.60 18.82 -0.87
C ALA A 135 2.39 19.14 -2.15
N GLY A 136 1.80 18.96 -3.34
CA GLY A 136 2.42 19.29 -4.63
C GLY A 136 3.29 18.17 -5.23
N GLY A 137 3.32 16.99 -4.63
CA GLY A 137 4.12 15.86 -5.09
C GLY A 137 3.59 15.22 -6.38
N ARG A 138 4.50 14.86 -7.29
CA ARG A 138 4.16 14.12 -8.53
C ARG A 138 4.43 12.63 -8.35
N ILE A 139 3.39 11.80 -8.33
CA ILE A 139 3.55 10.36 -8.08
C ILE A 139 3.76 9.62 -9.40
N VAL A 140 4.93 9.00 -9.56
CA VAL A 140 5.38 8.46 -10.87
C VAL A 140 5.36 6.93 -10.97
N GLY A 141 4.87 6.25 -9.94
CA GLY A 141 4.76 4.79 -9.98
C GLY A 141 4.47 4.13 -8.65
N ALA A 142 4.10 2.85 -8.77
CA ALA A 142 3.98 1.91 -7.67
C ALA A 142 5.17 0.95 -7.67
N THR A 143 5.91 0.91 -6.56
CA THR A 143 7.16 0.15 -6.48
C THR A 143 6.97 -1.29 -6.06
N ASN A 144 7.88 -2.15 -6.52
CA ASN A 144 7.98 -3.54 -6.12
C ASN A 144 8.35 -3.68 -4.63
N MET A 145 8.08 -4.87 -4.09
CA MET A 145 8.21 -5.18 -2.67
C MET A 145 8.20 -6.70 -2.45
N ASP A 146 8.76 -7.15 -1.33
CA ASP A 146 8.59 -8.53 -0.86
C ASP A 146 7.10 -8.88 -0.71
N GLU A 147 6.76 -10.13 -1.02
CA GLU A 147 5.38 -10.62 -1.07
C GLU A 147 4.68 -10.39 0.28
N LEU A 148 3.53 -9.70 0.25
CA LEU A 148 2.72 -9.31 1.42
C LEU A 148 3.52 -8.54 2.49
N ALA A 149 4.58 -7.86 2.06
CA ALA A 149 5.54 -7.16 2.92
C ALA A 149 6.33 -8.07 3.88
N PHE A 150 6.25 -9.40 3.72
CA PHE A 150 6.87 -10.38 4.62
C PHE A 150 8.19 -10.93 4.09
N GLY A 151 9.18 -10.05 3.97
CA GLY A 151 10.54 -10.39 3.55
C GLY A 151 11.49 -9.22 3.80
N PRO A 152 12.76 -9.47 4.18
CA PRO A 152 13.74 -8.42 4.40
C PRO A 152 14.79 -8.31 3.27
N THR A 153 14.68 -9.10 2.19
CA THR A 153 15.78 -9.30 1.23
C THR A 153 15.47 -8.94 -0.22
N SER A 154 14.25 -8.52 -0.58
CA SER A 154 13.83 -8.26 -1.98
C SER A 154 13.65 -9.46 -2.90
N GLU A 155 13.75 -10.69 -2.41
CA GLU A 155 13.72 -11.90 -3.22
C GLU A 155 12.34 -12.53 -3.37
N THR A 156 11.39 -12.18 -2.49
CA THR A 156 10.14 -12.94 -2.35
C THR A 156 8.99 -12.44 -3.21
N SER A 157 9.14 -11.29 -3.89
CA SER A 157 8.09 -10.77 -4.76
C SER A 157 7.69 -11.79 -5.82
N ALA A 158 6.38 -12.03 -5.97
CA ALA A 158 5.85 -12.90 -7.01
C ALA A 158 6.04 -12.33 -8.43
N PHE A 159 6.49 -11.07 -8.54
CA PHE A 159 6.83 -10.38 -9.78
C PHE A 159 8.35 -10.32 -10.03
N GLY A 160 9.13 -11.12 -9.29
CA GLY A 160 10.57 -11.23 -9.41
C GLY A 160 11.33 -10.32 -8.44
N PRO A 161 12.61 -10.64 -8.19
CA PRO A 161 13.42 -9.92 -7.21
C PRO A 161 13.72 -8.50 -7.66
N THR A 162 13.83 -7.57 -6.71
CA THR A 162 14.46 -6.25 -6.95
C THR A 162 15.96 -6.37 -6.69
N THR A 163 16.81 -5.88 -7.59
CA THR A 163 18.28 -5.91 -7.41
C THR A 163 18.80 -4.57 -6.88
N ASN A 164 19.98 -4.59 -6.25
CA ASN A 164 20.58 -3.38 -5.68
C ASN A 164 21.19 -2.50 -6.79
N PRO A 165 20.86 -1.20 -6.87
CA PRO A 165 21.47 -0.30 -7.87
C PRO A 165 22.98 -0.12 -7.75
N ALA A 166 23.57 -0.37 -6.57
CA ALA A 166 25.02 -0.34 -6.39
C ALA A 166 25.71 -1.59 -6.96
N ASP A 167 25.01 -2.73 -7.01
CA ASP A 167 25.50 -4.00 -7.53
C ASP A 167 24.30 -4.93 -7.84
N ALA A 168 24.04 -5.18 -9.13
CA ALA A 168 22.87 -5.93 -9.58
C ALA A 168 22.87 -7.42 -9.18
N ASP A 169 24.02 -7.97 -8.76
CA ASP A 169 24.12 -9.35 -8.24
C ASP A 169 23.74 -9.45 -6.75
N HIS A 170 23.37 -8.33 -6.12
CA HIS A 170 23.04 -8.26 -4.69
C HIS A 170 21.59 -7.82 -4.44
N VAL A 171 21.12 -8.20 -3.26
CA VAL A 171 19.80 -7.83 -2.74
C VAL A 171 19.69 -6.33 -2.46
N ALA A 172 18.53 -5.76 -2.77
CA ALA A 172 18.19 -4.38 -2.41
C ALA A 172 17.74 -4.24 -0.94
N GLY A 173 17.53 -5.36 -0.25
CA GLY A 173 16.88 -5.40 1.06
C GLY A 173 15.37 -5.19 0.94
N GLY A 174 14.62 -5.33 2.03
CA GLY A 174 13.16 -5.35 1.96
C GLY A 174 12.45 -5.08 3.28
N SER A 175 11.12 -4.96 3.29
CA SER A 175 10.22 -5.24 2.16
C SER A 175 9.97 -4.08 1.20
N SER A 176 10.49 -2.87 1.44
CA SER A 176 10.32 -1.71 0.54
C SER A 176 11.42 -1.64 -0.52
N SER A 177 11.73 -2.79 -1.14
CA SER A 177 12.89 -2.98 -2.02
C SER A 177 12.86 -2.05 -3.23
N GLY A 178 11.74 -2.02 -3.96
CA GLY A 178 11.60 -1.18 -5.14
C GLY A 178 11.63 0.31 -4.79
N SER A 179 11.12 0.70 -3.63
CA SER A 179 11.19 2.08 -3.14
C SER A 179 12.63 2.53 -2.94
N ALA A 180 13.45 1.70 -2.29
CA ALA A 180 14.85 2.03 -2.07
C ALA A 180 15.67 1.99 -3.37
N ALA A 181 15.43 0.99 -4.22
CA ALA A 181 16.12 0.88 -5.50
C ALA A 181 15.82 2.07 -6.42
N ALA A 182 14.55 2.50 -6.52
CA ALA A 182 14.15 3.66 -7.31
C ALA A 182 14.83 4.96 -6.83
N VAL A 183 14.87 5.19 -5.53
CA VAL A 183 15.56 6.37 -4.95
C VAL A 183 17.07 6.28 -5.19
N ALA A 184 17.69 5.13 -4.94
CA ALA A 184 19.14 4.95 -5.07
C ALA A 184 19.61 5.07 -6.53
N ALA A 185 18.83 4.55 -7.50
CA ALA A 185 19.06 4.72 -8.93
C ALA A 185 18.87 6.18 -9.40
N GLY A 186 18.16 7.01 -8.63
CA GLY A 186 17.81 8.37 -9.00
C GLY A 186 16.60 8.47 -9.92
N ASP A 187 15.76 7.44 -9.97
CA ASP A 187 14.51 7.44 -10.73
C ASP A 187 13.45 8.35 -10.10
N VAL A 188 13.54 8.53 -8.78
CA VAL A 188 12.68 9.43 -7.99
C VAL A 188 13.46 10.14 -6.89
N ASP A 189 12.94 11.29 -6.45
CA ASP A 189 13.51 12.09 -5.37
C ASP A 189 13.12 11.53 -3.99
N LEU A 190 11.88 11.05 -3.87
CA LEU A 190 11.27 10.55 -2.65
C LEU A 190 10.51 9.25 -2.94
N ALA A 191 10.50 8.32 -1.98
CA ALA A 191 9.59 7.19 -2.01
C ALA A 191 8.96 6.95 -0.64
N LEU A 192 7.75 6.38 -0.62
CA LEU A 192 7.16 5.84 0.60
C LEU A 192 7.34 4.33 0.67
N GLY A 193 7.78 3.86 1.84
CA GLY A 193 7.81 2.46 2.21
C GLY A 193 6.98 2.19 3.47
N SER A 194 6.88 0.91 3.82
CA SER A 194 6.27 0.48 5.09
C SER A 194 7.30 -0.25 5.94
N ASP A 195 7.22 -0.12 7.27
CA ASP A 195 8.18 -0.69 8.22
C ASP A 195 7.44 -1.34 9.39
N THR A 196 7.39 -2.66 9.37
CA THR A 196 6.85 -3.48 10.46
C THR A 196 7.97 -3.94 11.39
N GLY A 197 9.07 -4.43 10.81
CA GLY A 197 10.25 -4.91 11.54
C GLY A 197 11.58 -4.36 11.03
N GLY A 198 11.56 -3.39 10.12
CA GLY A 198 12.76 -2.88 9.45
C GLY A 198 12.54 -2.46 8.00
N SER A 199 11.35 -2.68 7.44
CA SER A 199 11.13 -2.65 5.99
C SER A 199 11.28 -1.30 5.29
N VAL A 200 11.47 -0.19 6.01
CA VAL A 200 11.98 1.08 5.43
C VAL A 200 13.49 1.19 5.64
N ARG A 201 13.97 0.87 6.85
CA ARG A 201 15.37 1.07 7.26
C ARG A 201 16.35 0.07 6.64
N ILE A 202 15.96 -1.20 6.50
CA ILE A 202 16.78 -2.28 5.91
C ILE A 202 17.11 -1.97 4.46
N PRO A 203 16.13 -1.78 3.54
CA PRO A 203 16.45 -1.51 2.15
C PRO A 203 17.15 -0.16 1.98
N ALA A 204 16.84 0.84 2.80
CA ALA A 204 17.59 2.10 2.80
C ALA A 204 19.08 1.89 3.15
N SER A 205 19.38 1.08 4.16
CA SER A 205 20.76 0.73 4.53
C SER A 205 21.48 -0.04 3.42
N TYR A 206 20.80 -0.95 2.73
CA TYR A 206 21.40 -1.78 1.69
C TYR A 206 21.67 -0.99 0.41
N CYS A 207 20.77 -0.08 0.04
CA CYS A 207 20.91 0.78 -1.14
C CYS A 207 21.68 2.08 -0.86
N GLY A 208 22.15 2.32 0.37
CA GLY A 208 22.97 3.49 0.71
C GLY A 208 22.21 4.83 0.71
N ILE A 209 20.96 4.82 1.14
CA ILE A 209 20.08 6.01 1.19
C ILE A 209 19.50 6.22 2.59
N VAL A 210 18.74 7.31 2.78
CA VAL A 210 18.02 7.58 4.03
C VAL A 210 16.67 6.86 4.01
N GLY A 211 16.34 6.17 5.11
CA GLY A 211 15.02 5.60 5.35
C GLY A 211 14.60 5.86 6.80
N HIS A 212 13.50 6.60 6.98
CA HIS A 212 13.03 6.97 8.30
C HIS A 212 11.77 6.19 8.67
N LYS A 213 11.82 5.46 9.78
CA LYS A 213 10.63 4.89 10.42
C LYS A 213 10.10 5.89 11.47
N PRO A 214 8.94 6.53 11.25
CA PRO A 214 8.42 7.51 12.20
C PRO A 214 8.01 6.88 13.53
N THR A 215 7.65 7.75 14.48
CA THR A 215 6.97 7.34 15.73
C THR A 215 5.66 6.64 15.39
N TYR A 216 5.36 5.56 16.12
CA TYR A 216 4.12 4.82 15.94
C TYR A 216 2.90 5.74 16.10
N GLY A 217 2.00 5.70 15.12
CA GLY A 217 0.78 6.52 15.10
C GLY A 217 0.95 7.94 14.56
N LEU A 218 2.17 8.40 14.24
CA LEU A 218 2.37 9.74 13.66
C LEU A 218 1.87 9.85 12.21
N VAL A 219 2.02 8.78 11.44
CA VAL A 219 1.56 8.73 10.04
C VAL A 219 0.33 7.84 9.97
N PRO A 220 -0.76 8.31 9.36
CA PRO A 220 -1.99 7.53 9.25
C PRO A 220 -1.83 6.36 8.27
N ARG A 221 -2.69 5.35 8.43
CA ARG A 221 -2.57 4.06 7.72
C ARG A 221 -3.85 3.66 6.99
N ARG A 222 -4.75 4.61 6.69
CA ARG A 222 -5.94 4.31 5.86
C ARG A 222 -5.52 4.03 4.42
N GLY A 223 -6.05 2.96 3.84
CA GLY A 223 -5.72 2.50 2.48
C GLY A 223 -4.38 1.75 2.38
N PHE A 224 -3.78 1.42 3.51
CA PHE A 224 -2.58 0.58 3.60
C PHE A 224 -2.97 -0.88 3.91
N VAL A 225 -2.39 -1.83 3.18
CA VAL A 225 -2.56 -3.26 3.42
C VAL A 225 -1.59 -3.68 4.53
N ALA A 226 -2.16 -3.88 5.72
CA ALA A 226 -1.43 -4.14 6.95
C ALA A 226 -0.79 -5.54 6.98
N LEU A 227 0.40 -5.63 7.58
CA LEU A 227 1.05 -6.89 7.93
C LEU A 227 0.81 -7.20 9.41
N ALA A 228 1.05 -6.23 10.30
CA ALA A 228 0.83 -6.34 11.73
C ALA A 228 0.43 -4.98 12.32
N TYR A 229 -0.86 -4.82 12.63
CA TYR A 229 -1.49 -3.54 13.02
C TYR A 229 -0.74 -2.74 14.10
N SER A 230 -0.21 -3.40 15.12
CA SER A 230 0.50 -2.78 16.25
C SER A 230 1.96 -2.42 15.96
N MET A 231 2.48 -2.83 14.80
CA MET A 231 3.87 -2.67 14.41
C MET A 231 4.04 -1.94 13.09
N ASP A 232 2.99 -1.77 12.30
CA ASP A 232 3.08 -1.15 10.98
C ASP A 232 3.28 0.38 11.05
N HIS A 233 4.29 0.84 10.33
CA HIS A 233 4.59 2.25 10.09
C HIS A 233 4.66 2.49 8.57
N ILE A 234 4.37 3.72 8.15
CA ILE A 234 4.68 4.24 6.81
C ILE A 234 5.75 5.30 6.98
N GLY A 235 6.76 5.30 6.11
CA GLY A 235 7.91 6.19 6.25
C GLY A 235 8.58 6.56 4.92
N PRO A 236 9.24 7.72 4.86
CA PRO A 236 9.92 8.19 3.67
C PRO A 236 11.30 7.52 3.48
N LEU A 237 11.66 7.35 2.21
CA LEU A 237 12.99 7.01 1.73
C LEU A 237 13.46 8.11 0.75
N ALA A 238 14.67 8.62 0.93
CA ALA A 238 15.24 9.67 0.06
C ALA A 238 16.78 9.62 0.06
N LYS A 239 17.42 10.33 -0.86
CA LYS A 239 18.90 10.40 -0.93
C LYS A 239 19.53 11.15 0.24
N ASP A 240 18.78 12.08 0.84
CA ASP A 240 19.24 12.89 1.96
C ASP A 240 18.14 13.07 3.02
N VAL A 241 18.57 13.55 4.19
CA VAL A 241 17.71 13.73 5.36
C VAL A 241 16.69 14.84 5.15
N GLU A 242 17.05 15.88 4.41
CA GLU A 242 16.17 17.03 4.15
C GLU A 242 14.95 16.62 3.31
N THR A 243 15.18 15.88 2.23
CA THR A 243 14.10 15.35 1.38
C THR A 243 13.25 14.32 2.12
N ALA A 244 13.87 13.46 2.95
CA ALA A 244 13.12 12.56 3.81
C ALA A 244 12.25 13.32 4.84
N ALA A 245 12.75 14.43 5.40
CA ALA A 245 12.00 15.28 6.32
C ALA A 245 10.81 15.96 5.63
N ARG A 246 11.00 16.52 4.42
CA ARG A 246 9.89 17.05 3.60
C ARG A 246 8.82 16.00 3.33
N GLY A 247 9.23 14.77 3.03
CA GLY A 247 8.32 13.64 2.86
C GLY A 247 7.54 13.30 4.13
N LEU A 248 8.20 13.36 5.31
CA LEU A 248 7.53 13.16 6.59
C LEU A 248 6.54 14.27 6.91
N ASP A 249 6.93 15.54 6.71
CA ASP A 249 6.08 16.71 6.94
C ASP A 249 4.80 16.66 6.11
N ALA A 250 4.88 16.16 4.88
CA ALA A 250 3.71 15.99 4.01
C ALA A 250 2.73 14.94 4.54
N ILE A 251 3.22 13.82 5.10
CA ILE A 251 2.37 12.66 5.43
C ILE A 251 2.01 12.53 6.91
N ALA A 252 2.73 13.18 7.81
CA ALA A 252 2.46 13.13 9.25
C ALA A 252 1.16 13.85 9.60
N ASP A 253 0.50 13.39 10.66
CA ASP A 253 -0.59 14.17 11.27
C ASP A 253 -0.05 15.47 11.84
N ALA A 254 -0.83 16.54 11.73
CA ALA A 254 -0.54 17.77 12.43
C ALA A 254 -0.39 17.46 13.94
N PRO A 255 0.61 18.02 14.62
CA PRO A 255 0.69 17.92 16.07
C PRO A 255 -0.63 18.40 16.68
N PRO A 256 -1.17 17.71 17.70
CA PRO A 256 -2.36 18.19 18.39
C PRO A 256 -2.16 19.65 18.82
N GLY A 257 -3.04 20.56 18.36
CA GLY A 257 -3.02 21.98 18.73
C GLY A 257 -2.44 22.98 17.71
N MET A 258 -2.13 22.56 16.48
CA MET A 258 -1.67 23.47 15.41
C MET A 258 -2.81 24.05 14.54
N ASP A 259 -4.03 23.52 14.64
CA ASP A 259 -5.22 24.03 13.93
C ASP A 259 -5.77 25.35 14.52
N GLU A 260 -5.21 25.86 15.62
CA GLU A 260 -5.68 27.07 16.32
C GLU A 260 -4.82 28.33 16.10
N ILE A 261 -3.80 28.29 15.22
CA ILE A 261 -2.91 29.46 14.98
C ILE A 261 -2.72 29.75 13.49
N ALA A 262 -3.84 29.90 12.75
CA ALA A 262 -3.87 30.52 11.43
C ALA A 262 -4.97 31.59 11.36
#